data_AF-A0AAV7RP51-F1
#
_entry.id   AF-A0AAV7RP51-F1
#
_cell.length_a   1.000
_cell.length_b   1.000
_cell.length_c   1.000
_cell.angle_alpha   90.00
_cell.angle_beta   90.00
_cell.angle_gamma   90.00
#
_symmetry.space_group_name_H-M   'P 1'
#
loop_
_entity.id
_entity.type
_entity.pdbx_description
1 polymer ?
#
loop_
_entity_poly.entity_id
_entity_poly.type
_entity_poly.pdbx_seq_one_letter_code
_entity_poly.pdbx_strand_id
1 'polypeptide(L)'
;MPRSDGWADRDEVIEGYEAEANGGITIKLQSEEVMSFDEYFLGLRLDTNTRNPWFKEFWQHRFQCRIPGHPQENRNVKKICKGNESLEENYVQDSKMGFVINAIYAMAHGLHNMHLALCPGHIGLCDAMNPIDGSKLLEFLIKTSFRGISGKQVWFDENGDSPGRYDIMNLQYIEPSNYDYVLIGTWHEGQLHINDLKIQMNKSGMVRSVCSDPCSKGQIK
;
A
#
# COMPACT_ATOMS: atom_id res chain seq x y z
N MET A 1 11.45 10.27 16.46
CA MET A 1 10.29 9.99 15.60
C MET A 1 10.32 8.53 15.18
N PRO A 2 9.17 7.84 15.12
CA PRO A 2 9.11 6.44 14.70
C PRO A 2 9.59 6.34 13.25
N ARG A 3 10.61 5.52 13.02
CA ARG A 3 11.16 5.22 11.69
C ARG A 3 10.37 4.06 11.11
N SER A 4 9.17 4.33 10.59
CA SER A 4 8.30 3.30 10.00
C SER A 4 7.47 3.87 8.84
N ASP A 5 6.80 2.98 8.13
CA ASP A 5 5.95 3.25 6.96
C ASP A 5 4.62 3.92 7.26
N GLY A 6 4.30 4.16 8.54
CA GLY A 6 3.01 4.70 8.97
C GLY A 6 2.70 6.12 8.51
N TRP A 7 3.70 6.87 8.03
CA TRP A 7 3.57 8.26 7.58
C TRP A 7 4.27 8.52 6.24
N ALA A 8 4.58 7.46 5.47
CA ALA A 8 5.49 7.54 4.33
C ALA A 8 4.92 8.22 3.08
N ASP A 9 3.60 8.42 3.04
CA ASP A 9 2.82 9.04 1.96
C ASP A 9 1.44 9.50 2.44
N ARG A 10 1.32 9.83 3.72
CA ARG A 10 0.04 10.24 4.33
C ARG A 10 0.09 11.71 4.68
N ASP A 11 -0.40 12.53 3.76
CA ASP A 11 -0.48 13.98 3.92
C ASP A 11 -1.29 14.37 5.17
N GLU A 12 -2.34 13.60 5.48
CA GLU A 12 -3.17 13.75 6.68
C GLU A 12 -2.38 13.74 8.00
N VAL A 13 -1.18 13.14 8.03
CA VAL A 13 -0.35 13.05 9.25
C VAL A 13 0.45 14.33 9.49
N ILE A 14 0.81 15.04 8.42
CA ILE A 14 1.65 16.25 8.47
C ILE A 14 0.85 17.54 8.24
N GLU A 15 -0.43 17.43 7.87
CA GLU A 15 -1.31 18.57 7.57
C GLU A 15 -1.28 19.60 8.72
N GLY A 16 -0.80 20.81 8.41
CA GLY A 16 -0.66 21.93 9.34
C GLY A 16 0.62 21.97 10.19
N TYR A 17 1.52 20.98 10.06
CA TYR A 17 2.80 20.88 10.77
C TYR A 17 3.99 20.55 9.84
N GLU A 18 3.87 20.92 8.57
CA GLU A 18 4.81 20.53 7.52
C GLU A 18 6.20 21.16 7.75
N ALA A 19 6.25 22.39 8.27
CA ALA A 19 7.50 23.09 8.56
C ALA A 19 8.34 22.39 9.64
N GLU A 20 7.67 21.75 10.60
CA GLU A 20 8.26 21.00 11.72
C GLU A 20 8.72 19.61 11.28
N ALA A 21 8.03 19.02 10.30
CA ALA A 21 8.37 17.72 9.72
C ALA A 21 9.44 17.82 8.62
N ASN A 22 9.71 19.01 8.09
CA ASN A 22 10.66 19.26 6.99
C ASN A 22 12.06 18.65 7.26
N GLY A 23 12.60 17.95 6.27
CA GLY A 23 13.84 17.19 6.35
C GLY A 23 13.68 15.81 6.99
N GLY A 24 12.46 15.43 7.37
CA GLY A 24 12.13 14.08 7.80
C GLY A 24 12.43 13.07 6.69
N ILE A 25 12.97 11.91 7.08
CA ILE A 25 13.18 10.76 6.18
C ILE A 25 12.27 9.63 6.65
N THR A 26 11.56 9.03 5.70
CA THR A 26 10.59 7.96 5.93
C THR A 26 10.76 6.85 4.90
N ILE A 27 10.19 5.68 5.18
CA ILE A 27 10.27 4.50 4.33
C ILE A 27 8.88 4.12 3.84
N LYS A 28 8.66 4.07 2.54
CA LYS A 28 7.40 3.65 1.93
C LYS A 28 7.56 2.24 1.41
N LEU A 29 6.59 1.36 1.69
CA LEU A 29 6.51 0.08 0.99
C LEU A 29 6.35 0.36 -0.50
N GLN A 30 7.27 -0.15 -1.32
CA GLN A 30 7.22 0.09 -2.75
C GLN A 30 6.03 -0.66 -3.35
N SER A 31 5.00 0.09 -3.70
CA SER A 31 3.83 -0.39 -4.44
C SER A 31 3.64 0.48 -5.67
N GLU A 32 3.30 -0.16 -6.77
CA GLU A 32 2.91 0.52 -7.99
C GLU A 32 1.40 0.70 -8.02
N GLU A 33 0.95 1.76 -8.70
CA GLU A 33 -0.46 1.98 -8.93
C GLU A 33 -1.03 0.93 -9.88
N VAL A 34 -2.20 0.40 -9.51
CA VAL A 34 -2.86 -0.65 -10.29
C VAL A 34 -3.92 -0.04 -11.20
N MET A 35 -3.52 0.30 -12.43
CA MET A 35 -4.40 0.95 -13.42
C MET A 35 -5.73 0.21 -13.64
N SER A 36 -5.70 -1.12 -13.70
CA SER A 36 -6.90 -1.93 -13.90
C SER A 36 -7.88 -1.83 -12.72
N PHE A 37 -7.37 -1.58 -11.51
CA PHE A 37 -8.22 -1.34 -10.35
C PHE A 37 -8.86 0.04 -10.42
N ASP A 38 -8.12 1.07 -10.86
CA ASP A 38 -8.65 2.42 -11.03
C ASP A 38 -9.77 2.45 -12.06
N GLU A 39 -9.56 1.86 -13.24
CA GLU A 39 -10.59 1.72 -14.27
C GLU A 39 -11.85 1.04 -13.73
N TYR A 40 -11.67 -0.03 -12.95
CA TYR A 40 -12.78 -0.74 -12.32
C TYR A 40 -13.49 0.11 -11.26
N PHE A 41 -12.75 0.72 -10.34
CA PHE A 41 -13.28 1.44 -9.19
C PHE A 41 -13.97 2.74 -9.61
N LEU A 42 -13.35 3.51 -10.50
CA LEU A 42 -13.88 4.77 -11.01
C LEU A 42 -15.11 4.56 -11.89
N GLY A 43 -15.23 3.39 -12.52
CA GLY A 43 -16.43 2.96 -13.24
C GLY A 43 -17.61 2.54 -12.36
N LEU A 44 -17.44 2.45 -11.03
CA LEU A 44 -18.52 2.04 -10.13
C LEU A 44 -19.59 3.12 -9.99
N ARG A 45 -20.84 2.67 -9.97
CA ARG A 45 -22.00 3.54 -9.76
C ARG A 45 -22.89 3.02 -8.65
N LEU A 46 -23.62 3.94 -8.03
CA LEU A 46 -24.49 3.65 -6.89
C LEU A 46 -25.62 2.66 -7.24
N ASP A 47 -26.10 2.69 -8.47
CA ASP A 47 -27.18 1.83 -8.99
C ASP A 47 -26.70 0.45 -9.42
N THR A 48 -25.47 0.34 -9.93
CA THR A 48 -24.92 -0.92 -10.45
C THR A 48 -24.27 -1.79 -9.38
N ASN A 49 -23.65 -1.19 -8.36
CA ASN A 49 -22.89 -1.92 -7.34
C ASN A 49 -23.77 -2.38 -6.17
N THR A 50 -24.51 -3.47 -6.38
CA THR A 50 -25.38 -4.08 -5.35
C THR A 50 -24.68 -5.14 -4.50
N ARG A 51 -23.50 -5.61 -4.93
CA ARG A 51 -22.74 -6.66 -4.23
C ARG A 51 -22.08 -6.19 -2.94
N ASN A 52 -21.70 -4.90 -2.87
CA ASN A 52 -21.02 -4.34 -1.73
C ASN A 52 -22.06 -3.65 -0.81
N PRO A 53 -22.35 -4.21 0.37
CA PRO A 53 -23.38 -3.66 1.25
C PRO A 53 -23.02 -2.27 1.78
N TRP A 54 -21.73 -1.92 1.86
CA TRP A 54 -21.24 -0.64 2.40
C TRP A 54 -21.10 0.47 1.35
N PHE A 55 -21.37 0.17 0.08
CA PHE A 55 -21.12 1.13 -1.00
C PHE A 55 -22.04 2.36 -0.92
N LYS A 56 -23.27 2.17 -0.43
CA LYS A 56 -24.25 3.26 -0.25
C LYS A 56 -23.85 4.19 0.88
N GLU A 57 -23.32 3.64 1.97
CA GLU A 57 -22.75 4.36 3.10
C GLU A 57 -21.53 5.17 2.66
N PHE A 58 -20.60 4.53 1.96
CA PHE A 58 -19.43 5.17 1.38
C PHE A 58 -19.82 6.36 0.49
N TRP A 59 -20.78 6.17 -0.41
CA TRP A 59 -21.24 7.21 -1.34
C TRP A 59 -21.79 8.44 -0.61
N GLN A 60 -22.63 8.21 0.42
CA GLN A 60 -23.20 9.29 1.24
C GLN A 60 -22.12 10.08 1.97
N HIS A 61 -21.15 9.38 2.57
CA HIS A 61 -20.04 10.01 3.28
C HIS A 61 -19.10 10.77 2.34
N ARG A 62 -18.73 10.16 1.21
CA ARG A 62 -17.78 10.74 0.26
C ARG A 62 -18.31 12.00 -0.43
N PHE A 63 -19.58 12.01 -0.80
CA PHE A 63 -20.20 13.13 -1.52
C PHE A 63 -21.04 14.06 -0.65
N GLN A 64 -21.05 13.80 0.67
CA GLN A 64 -21.81 14.54 1.68
C GLN A 64 -23.28 14.73 1.24
N CYS A 65 -23.90 13.62 0.85
CA CYS A 65 -25.27 13.54 0.37
C CYS A 65 -26.04 12.43 1.11
N ARG A 66 -27.37 12.42 1.00
CA ARG A 66 -28.22 11.37 1.59
C ARG A 66 -28.94 10.54 0.53
N ILE A 67 -29.16 9.27 0.84
CA ILE A 67 -29.97 8.34 0.04
C ILE A 67 -31.29 8.13 0.78
N PRO A 68 -32.43 8.62 0.25
CA PRO A 68 -33.73 8.49 0.91
C PRO A 68 -34.11 7.03 1.16
N GLY A 69 -34.50 6.70 2.39
CA GLY A 69 -34.93 5.34 2.76
C GLY A 69 -33.80 4.36 3.04
N HIS A 70 -32.54 4.81 3.05
CA HIS A 70 -31.42 4.01 3.50
C HIS A 70 -31.42 3.88 5.04
N PRO A 71 -31.10 2.71 5.63
CA PRO A 71 -31.07 2.55 7.09
C PRO A 71 -30.14 3.54 7.82
N GLN A 72 -29.03 3.92 7.17
CA GLN A 72 -28.04 4.88 7.69
C GLN A 72 -28.21 6.29 7.10
N GLU A 73 -29.42 6.67 6.69
CA GLU A 73 -29.69 8.00 6.14
C GLU A 73 -29.45 9.10 7.18
N ASN A 74 -28.54 10.03 6.90
CA ASN A 74 -28.36 11.24 7.71
C ASN A 74 -29.34 12.33 7.25
N ARG A 75 -30.46 12.48 7.98
CA ARG A 75 -31.51 13.48 7.68
C ARG A 75 -31.08 14.93 7.80
N ASN A 76 -29.94 15.21 8.44
CA ASN A 76 -29.40 16.58 8.55
C ASN A 76 -28.83 17.07 7.22
N VAL A 77 -28.45 16.16 6.32
CA VAL A 77 -27.89 16.47 5.01
C VAL A 77 -29.03 16.74 4.02
N LYS A 78 -29.12 17.97 3.49
CA LYS A 78 -30.20 18.34 2.56
C LYS A 78 -29.99 17.80 1.14
N LYS A 79 -28.73 17.62 0.71
CA LYS A 79 -28.35 17.17 -0.64
C LYS A 79 -28.73 15.70 -0.84
N ILE A 80 -29.51 15.41 -1.87
CA ILE A 80 -29.85 14.03 -2.27
C ILE A 80 -28.77 13.53 -3.24
N CYS A 81 -28.29 12.31 -3.05
CA CYS A 81 -27.34 11.68 -3.98
C CYS A 81 -28.02 11.38 -5.32
N LYS A 82 -27.41 11.78 -6.44
CA LYS A 82 -27.94 11.54 -7.78
C LYS A 82 -27.55 10.16 -8.32
N GLY A 83 -26.45 9.58 -7.81
CA GLY A 83 -25.89 8.30 -8.24
C GLY A 83 -24.97 8.40 -9.46
N ASN A 84 -24.74 9.62 -9.98
CA ASN A 84 -23.85 9.91 -11.09
C ASN A 84 -22.68 10.84 -10.71
N GLU A 85 -22.47 11.06 -9.41
CA GLU A 85 -21.29 11.75 -8.92
C GLU A 85 -20.01 11.02 -9.38
N SER A 86 -18.96 11.77 -9.73
CA SER A 86 -17.71 11.17 -10.22
C SER A 86 -16.82 10.76 -9.05
N LEU A 87 -16.33 9.53 -9.07
CA LEU A 87 -15.31 9.05 -8.14
C LEU A 87 -13.91 9.55 -8.48
N GLU A 88 -13.71 10.11 -9.67
CA GLU A 88 -12.41 10.60 -10.16
C GLU A 88 -11.95 11.87 -9.41
N GLU A 89 -12.90 12.68 -8.95
CA GLU A 89 -12.60 13.95 -8.27
C GLU A 89 -11.94 13.67 -6.92
N ASN A 90 -10.68 14.10 -6.73
CA ASN A 90 -9.87 13.83 -5.54
C ASN A 90 -9.73 12.33 -5.23
N TYR A 91 -9.54 11.52 -6.27
CA TYR A 91 -9.20 10.11 -6.13
C TYR A 91 -7.73 9.95 -5.78
N VAL A 92 -7.45 9.15 -4.75
CA VAL A 92 -6.11 8.70 -4.38
C VAL A 92 -6.19 7.20 -4.14
N GLN A 93 -5.41 6.42 -4.90
CA GLN A 93 -5.37 4.97 -4.74
C GLN A 93 -4.66 4.62 -3.41
N ASP A 94 -5.15 3.59 -2.72
CA ASP A 94 -4.46 3.06 -1.55
C ASP A 94 -3.07 2.54 -1.93
N SER A 95 -2.03 3.02 -1.25
CA SER A 95 -0.63 2.65 -1.53
C SER A 95 -0.31 1.18 -1.26
N LYS A 96 -1.24 0.39 -0.71
CA LYS A 96 -1.10 -1.04 -0.47
C LYS A 96 -2.02 -1.89 -1.35
N MET A 97 -2.73 -1.29 -2.31
CA MET A 97 -3.67 -2.00 -3.20
C MET A 97 -2.99 -3.15 -3.96
N GLY A 98 -1.76 -2.94 -4.43
CA GLY A 98 -0.98 -3.98 -5.11
C GLY A 98 -0.73 -5.22 -4.24
N PHE A 99 -0.47 -5.04 -2.94
CA PHE A 99 -0.27 -6.16 -2.01
C PHE A 99 -1.55 -6.95 -1.78
N VAL A 100 -2.70 -6.28 -1.66
CA VAL A 100 -4.00 -6.95 -1.52
C VAL A 100 -4.29 -7.83 -2.73
N ILE A 101 -4.07 -7.31 -3.94
CA ILE A 101 -4.27 -8.07 -5.18
C ILE A 101 -3.29 -9.25 -5.25
N ASN A 102 -2.01 -9.03 -4.95
CA ASN A 102 -1.02 -10.11 -4.94
C ASN A 102 -1.35 -11.20 -3.92
N ALA A 103 -1.94 -10.88 -2.76
CA ALA A 103 -2.38 -11.88 -1.78
C ALA A 103 -3.50 -12.78 -2.33
N ILE A 104 -4.45 -12.20 -3.08
CA ILE A 104 -5.50 -12.96 -3.77
C ILE A 104 -4.88 -13.88 -4.82
N TYR A 105 -3.93 -13.38 -5.62
CA TYR A 105 -3.22 -14.19 -6.61
C TYR A 105 -2.38 -15.30 -5.97
N ALA A 106 -1.73 -15.05 -4.83
CA ALA A 106 -0.99 -16.06 -4.09
C ALA A 106 -1.89 -17.24 -3.69
N MET A 107 -3.08 -16.94 -3.17
CA MET A 107 -4.08 -17.97 -2.85
C MET A 107 -4.56 -18.71 -4.11
N ALA A 108 -4.83 -18.00 -5.20
CA ALA A 108 -5.26 -18.60 -6.45
C ALA A 108 -4.20 -19.53 -7.05
N HIS A 109 -2.93 -19.09 -7.10
CA HIS A 109 -1.82 -19.90 -7.56
C HIS A 109 -1.54 -21.09 -6.64
N GLY A 110 -1.63 -20.92 -5.32
CA GLY A 110 -1.49 -22.01 -4.36
C GLY A 110 -2.54 -23.10 -4.55
N LEU A 111 -3.82 -22.71 -4.70
CA LEU A 111 -4.91 -23.63 -5.01
C LEU A 111 -4.74 -24.30 -6.38
N HIS A 112 -4.27 -23.56 -7.38
CA HIS A 112 -4.00 -24.10 -8.71
C HIS A 112 -2.87 -25.16 -8.67
N ASN A 113 -1.77 -24.87 -7.98
CA ASN A 113 -0.65 -25.80 -7.82
C ASN A 113 -1.07 -27.07 -7.06
N MET A 114 -1.89 -26.91 -6.02
CA MET A 114 -2.48 -28.03 -5.29
C MET A 114 -3.39 -28.88 -6.19
N HIS A 115 -4.21 -28.23 -7.02
CA HIS A 115 -5.10 -28.91 -7.97
C HIS A 115 -4.33 -29.68 -9.03
N LEU A 116 -3.28 -29.11 -9.63
CA LEU A 116 -2.43 -29.80 -10.59
C LEU A 116 -1.75 -31.04 -9.98
N ALA A 117 -1.39 -30.99 -8.71
CA ALA A 117 -0.73 -32.10 -8.02
C ALA A 117 -1.71 -33.20 -7.58
N LEU A 118 -2.90 -32.86 -7.09
CA LEU A 118 -3.84 -33.80 -6.49
C LEU A 118 -4.94 -34.28 -7.46
N CYS A 119 -5.27 -33.48 -8.46
CA CYS A 119 -6.36 -33.73 -9.42
C CYS A 119 -5.86 -33.63 -10.88
N PRO A 120 -4.81 -34.39 -11.28
CA PRO A 120 -4.23 -34.27 -12.61
C PRO A 120 -5.25 -34.60 -13.71
N GLY A 121 -5.47 -33.66 -14.64
CA GLY A 121 -6.39 -33.84 -15.77
C GLY A 121 -7.88 -33.73 -15.42
N HIS A 122 -8.24 -33.39 -14.19
CA HIS A 122 -9.63 -33.20 -13.77
C HIS A 122 -10.07 -31.74 -13.98
N ILE A 123 -11.31 -31.52 -14.43
CA ILE A 123 -11.90 -30.18 -14.51
C ILE A 123 -12.69 -29.92 -13.22
N GLY A 124 -12.34 -28.87 -12.48
CA GLY A 124 -12.92 -28.60 -11.16
C GLY A 124 -12.34 -29.49 -10.06
N LEU A 125 -12.97 -29.46 -8.88
CA LEU A 125 -12.47 -30.17 -7.69
C LEU A 125 -12.69 -31.68 -7.83
N CYS A 126 -11.67 -32.46 -7.45
CA CYS A 126 -11.77 -33.91 -7.28
C CYS A 126 -11.88 -34.27 -5.78
N ASP A 127 -12.16 -35.54 -5.48
CA ASP A 127 -12.35 -36.03 -4.11
C ASP A 127 -11.15 -35.75 -3.18
N ALA A 128 -9.93 -35.71 -3.74
CA ALA A 128 -8.71 -35.40 -2.98
C ALA A 128 -8.63 -33.94 -2.48
N MET A 129 -9.48 -33.04 -3.00
CA MET A 129 -9.61 -31.65 -2.58
C MET A 129 -10.99 -31.36 -1.96
N ASN A 130 -11.77 -32.39 -1.63
CA ASN A 130 -13.10 -32.24 -1.04
C ASN A 130 -13.25 -33.06 0.26
N PRO A 131 -13.01 -32.47 1.45
CA PRO A 131 -12.64 -31.07 1.70
C PRO A 131 -11.16 -30.79 1.45
N ILE A 132 -10.81 -29.51 1.34
CA ILE A 132 -9.42 -29.06 1.23
C ILE A 132 -8.71 -29.19 2.58
N ASP A 133 -7.58 -29.89 2.60
CA ASP A 133 -6.69 -29.95 3.76
C ASP A 133 -5.83 -28.67 3.84
N GLY A 134 -6.05 -27.87 4.88
CA GLY A 134 -5.33 -26.61 5.10
C GLY A 134 -3.83 -26.77 5.28
N SER A 135 -3.37 -27.90 5.84
CA SER A 135 -1.93 -28.16 6.03
C SER A 135 -1.25 -28.39 4.68
N LYS A 136 -1.90 -29.18 3.81
CA LYS A 136 -1.42 -29.36 2.42
C LYS A 136 -1.46 -28.06 1.64
N LEU A 137 -2.52 -27.27 1.78
CA LEU A 137 -2.61 -25.97 1.12
C LEU A 137 -1.44 -25.06 1.52
N LEU A 138 -1.08 -25.03 2.80
CA LEU A 138 0.07 -24.26 3.28
C LEU A 138 1.39 -24.70 2.61
N GLU A 139 1.61 -26.00 2.44
CA GLU A 139 2.80 -26.51 1.74
C GLU A 139 2.88 -26.02 0.29
N PHE A 140 1.74 -25.92 -0.40
CA PHE A 140 1.67 -25.38 -1.76
C PHE A 140 1.83 -23.86 -1.78
N LEU A 141 1.27 -23.13 -0.80
CA LEU A 141 1.38 -21.68 -0.70
C LEU A 141 2.83 -21.23 -0.49
N ILE A 142 3.56 -21.83 0.45
CA ILE A 142 4.97 -21.47 0.73
C ILE A 142 5.87 -21.70 -0.50
N LYS A 143 5.57 -22.72 -1.32
CA LYS A 143 6.34 -23.04 -2.53
C LYS A 143 5.88 -22.27 -3.77
N THR A 144 4.85 -21.44 -3.65
CA THR A 144 4.27 -20.73 -4.79
C THR A 144 5.15 -19.55 -5.20
N SER A 145 5.39 -19.43 -6.51
CA SER A 145 6.10 -18.31 -7.10
C SER A 145 5.37 -17.87 -8.36
N PHE A 146 5.08 -16.58 -8.48
CA PHE A 146 4.32 -16.03 -9.61
C PHE A 146 4.71 -14.59 -9.89
N ARG A 147 4.32 -14.10 -11.07
CA ARG A 147 4.49 -12.70 -11.44
C ARG A 147 3.29 -11.90 -10.92
N GLY A 148 3.53 -10.98 -9.99
CA GLY A 148 2.50 -10.13 -9.39
C GLY A 148 1.97 -9.07 -10.35
N ILE A 149 0.99 -8.29 -9.89
CA ILE A 149 0.27 -7.29 -10.69
C ILE A 149 1.19 -6.18 -11.24
N SER A 150 2.24 -5.82 -10.50
CA SER A 150 3.29 -4.87 -10.89
C SER A 150 4.37 -5.50 -11.78
N GLY A 151 4.17 -6.74 -12.23
CA GLY A 151 5.15 -7.48 -13.03
C GLY A 151 6.38 -7.96 -12.25
N LYS A 152 6.46 -7.70 -10.93
CA LYS A 152 7.53 -8.17 -10.04
C LYS A 152 7.28 -9.62 -9.61
N GLN A 153 8.36 -10.37 -9.40
CA GLN A 153 8.26 -11.74 -8.88
C GLN A 153 7.81 -11.71 -7.42
N VAL A 154 6.78 -12.48 -7.09
CA VAL A 154 6.30 -12.75 -5.73
C VAL A 154 6.64 -14.20 -5.39
N TRP A 155 7.27 -14.39 -4.24
CA TRP A 155 7.66 -15.70 -3.69
C TRP A 155 7.79 -15.57 -2.17
N PHE A 156 7.80 -16.71 -1.48
CA PHE A 156 7.88 -16.77 -0.02
C PHE A 156 9.14 -17.52 0.40
N ASP A 157 9.79 -17.04 1.46
CA ASP A 157 10.89 -17.75 2.10
C ASP A 157 10.39 -18.88 3.01
N GLU A 158 11.31 -19.54 3.72
CA GLU A 158 10.99 -20.65 4.62
C GLU A 158 10.07 -20.25 5.79
N ASN A 159 10.01 -18.96 6.13
CA ASN A 159 9.13 -18.42 7.18
C ASN A 159 7.77 -17.94 6.61
N GLY A 160 7.60 -17.94 5.30
CA GLY A 160 6.40 -17.43 4.64
C GLY A 160 6.46 -15.92 4.36
N ASP A 161 7.63 -15.30 4.44
CA ASP A 161 7.82 -13.88 4.20
C ASP A 161 8.18 -13.61 2.73
N SER A 162 7.56 -12.59 2.13
CA SER A 162 7.92 -12.10 0.80
C SER A 162 9.06 -11.09 0.90
N PRO A 163 9.99 -11.03 -0.07
CA PRO A 163 11.07 -10.03 -0.06
C PRO A 163 10.50 -8.62 -0.04
N GLY A 164 10.87 -7.85 0.98
CA GLY A 164 10.48 -6.46 1.15
C GLY A 164 11.20 -5.54 0.16
N ARG A 165 10.45 -4.59 -0.40
CA ARG A 165 10.97 -3.51 -1.23
C ARG A 165 10.50 -2.19 -0.66
N TYR A 166 11.41 -1.24 -0.46
CA TYR A 166 11.06 0.05 0.11
C TYR A 166 11.62 1.19 -0.73
N ASP A 167 10.81 2.24 -0.84
CA ASP A 167 11.21 3.54 -1.32
C ASP A 167 11.57 4.40 -0.11
N ILE A 168 12.64 5.18 -0.23
CA ILE A 168 13.11 6.07 0.83
C ILE A 168 12.73 7.48 0.41
N MET A 169 11.87 8.08 1.22
CA MET A 169 11.27 9.39 0.94
C MET A 169 11.84 10.41 1.92
N ASN A 170 11.96 11.65 1.44
CA ASN A 170 12.35 12.79 2.26
C ASN A 170 11.29 13.88 2.10
N LEU A 171 10.79 14.43 3.20
CA LEU A 171 9.85 15.54 3.16
C LEU A 171 10.62 16.83 2.87
N GLN A 172 10.36 17.41 1.71
CA GLN A 172 11.09 18.55 1.17
C GLN A 172 10.20 19.78 1.08
N TYR A 173 10.80 20.93 1.31
CA TYR A 173 10.21 22.22 0.98
C TYR A 173 10.38 22.47 -0.51
N ILE A 174 9.26 22.55 -1.23
CA ILE A 174 9.25 22.79 -2.68
C ILE A 174 9.09 24.28 -2.94
N GLU A 175 8.01 24.87 -2.42
CA GLU A 175 7.59 26.25 -2.65
C GLU A 175 6.89 26.83 -1.42
N PRO A 176 6.64 28.16 -1.34
CA PRO A 176 5.92 28.75 -0.21
C PRO A 176 4.59 28.04 0.05
N SER A 177 4.45 27.49 1.26
CA SER A 177 3.29 26.70 1.70
C SER A 177 3.09 25.36 0.97
N ASN A 178 4.12 24.83 0.30
CA ASN A 178 4.08 23.52 -0.35
C ASN A 178 5.25 22.64 0.08
N TYR A 179 4.94 21.51 0.71
CA TYR A 179 5.87 20.47 1.11
C TYR A 179 5.45 19.15 0.49
N ASP A 180 6.42 18.36 0.04
CA ASP A 180 6.12 17.09 -0.62
C ASP A 180 7.17 16.02 -0.29
N TYR A 181 6.74 14.76 -0.36
CA TYR A 181 7.60 13.60 -0.20
C TYR A 181 8.35 13.31 -1.50
N VAL A 182 9.66 13.54 -1.48
CA VAL A 182 10.53 13.31 -2.63
C VAL A 182 11.28 11.98 -2.47
N LEU A 183 11.27 11.15 -3.52
CA LEU A 183 12.05 9.92 -3.58
C LEU A 183 13.56 10.22 -3.62
N ILE A 184 14.27 9.79 -2.58
CA ILE A 184 15.73 9.97 -2.43
C ILE A 184 16.50 8.65 -2.56
N GLY A 185 15.85 7.50 -2.47
CA GLY A 185 16.52 6.21 -2.54
C GLY A 185 15.58 5.02 -2.53
N THR A 186 16.14 3.82 -2.63
CA THR A 186 15.44 2.55 -2.56
C THR A 186 16.21 1.56 -1.71
N TRP A 187 15.48 0.62 -1.11
CA TRP A 187 16.04 -0.53 -0.41
C TRP A 187 15.43 -1.81 -0.97
N HIS A 188 16.28 -2.78 -1.29
CA HIS A 188 15.86 -4.08 -1.80
C HIS A 188 16.84 -5.16 -1.36
N GLU A 189 16.35 -6.20 -0.68
CA GLU A 189 17.15 -7.39 -0.31
C GLU A 189 18.50 -7.04 0.36
N GLY A 190 18.48 -6.11 1.32
CA GLY A 190 19.68 -5.69 2.04
C GLY A 190 20.57 -4.69 1.28
N GLN A 191 20.26 -4.37 0.03
CA GLN A 191 20.96 -3.34 -0.74
C GLN A 191 20.26 -1.99 -0.58
N LEU A 192 21.01 -1.00 -0.10
CA LEU A 192 20.57 0.37 0.08
C LEU A 192 21.15 1.26 -1.02
N HIS A 193 20.29 1.89 -1.81
CA HIS A 193 20.68 2.88 -2.80
C HIS A 193 20.09 4.23 -2.42
N ILE A 194 20.92 5.18 -2.03
CA ILE A 194 20.51 6.55 -1.68
C ILE A 194 21.27 7.54 -2.57
N ASN A 195 20.56 8.59 -3.00
CA ASN A 195 21.17 9.75 -3.63
C ASN A 195 21.29 10.88 -2.60
N ASP A 196 22.46 11.01 -1.99
CA ASP A 196 22.73 12.01 -0.95
C ASP A 196 22.52 13.45 -1.42
N LEU A 197 22.68 13.71 -2.74
CA LEU A 197 22.49 15.05 -3.32
C LEU A 197 21.02 15.49 -3.37
N LYS A 198 20.09 14.53 -3.31
CA LYS A 198 18.66 14.82 -3.27
C LYS A 198 18.14 15.08 -1.87
N ILE A 199 18.92 14.84 -0.82
CA ILE A 199 18.43 14.98 0.56
C ILE A 199 18.40 16.46 0.94
N GLN A 200 17.23 16.95 1.33
CA GLN A 200 17.06 18.27 1.93
C GLN A 200 17.01 18.13 3.44
N MET A 201 17.90 18.83 4.15
CA MET A 201 17.91 18.91 5.61
C MET A 201 17.69 20.37 6.03
N ASN A 202 16.94 20.58 7.11
CA ASN A 202 16.70 21.92 7.61
C ASN A 202 17.98 22.53 8.23
N LYS A 203 18.24 23.79 7.90
CA LYS A 203 19.12 24.77 8.56
C LYS A 203 20.66 24.58 8.57
N SER A 204 21.25 23.40 8.45
CA SER A 204 22.74 23.31 8.63
C SER A 204 23.48 22.20 7.89
N GLY A 205 22.89 21.57 6.87
CA GLY A 205 23.48 20.41 6.20
C GLY A 205 23.23 19.10 6.95
N MET A 206 24.00 18.07 6.63
CA MET A 206 23.77 16.71 7.14
C MET A 206 23.95 16.63 8.66
N VAL A 207 22.92 16.17 9.38
CA VAL A 207 22.94 16.10 10.85
C VAL A 207 23.76 14.89 11.30
N ARG A 208 24.78 15.14 12.12
CA ARG A 208 25.60 14.08 12.73
C ARG A 208 25.05 13.72 14.11
N SER A 209 24.47 12.53 14.23
CA SER A 209 23.96 12.01 15.51
C SER A 209 25.01 11.12 16.20
N VAL A 210 25.90 11.74 16.98
CA VAL A 210 26.92 11.04 17.79
C VAL A 210 26.88 11.54 19.23
N CYS A 211 27.06 10.63 20.20
CA CYS A 211 27.10 10.99 21.62
C CYS A 211 28.41 11.71 22.00
N SER A 212 29.51 11.37 21.34
CA SER A 212 30.83 11.98 21.54
C SER A 212 31.60 11.95 20.24
N ASP A 213 32.34 13.03 19.97
CA ASP A 213 33.22 13.09 18.82
C ASP A 213 34.32 12.02 18.89
N PRO A 214 34.80 11.55 17.71
CA PRO A 214 35.93 10.65 17.66
C PRO A 214 37.16 11.36 18.24
N CYS A 215 37.88 10.66 19.11
CA CYS A 215 39.12 11.15 19.68
C CYS A 215 40.14 11.49 18.59
N SER A 216 41.00 12.46 18.89
CA SER A 216 42.15 12.75 18.04
C SER A 216 43.06 11.52 17.96
N LYS A 217 43.76 11.35 16.83
CA LYS A 217 44.72 10.24 16.65
C LYS A 217 45.71 10.22 17.83
N GLY A 218 45.80 9.09 18.53
CA GLY A 218 46.68 8.90 19.69
C GLY A 218 46.03 9.18 21.05
N GLN A 219 44.73 9.52 21.09
CA GLN A 219 43.94 9.58 22.32
C GLN A 219 42.97 8.40 22.40
N ILE A 220 42.76 7.88 23.61
CA ILE A 220 41.79 6.83 23.92
C ILE A 220 40.61 7.48 24.66
N LYS A 221 39.39 7.00 24.41
CA LYS A 221 38.18 7.42 25.13
C LYS A 221 38.21 7.01 26.60
#